data_AF-A0A2D4KZM4-F1
#
_entry.id   AF-A0A2D4KZM4-F1
#
_cell.length_a   1.000
_cell.length_b   1.000
_cell.length_c   1.000
_cell.angle_alpha   90.00
_cell.angle_beta   90.00
_cell.angle_gamma   90.00
#
_symmetry.space_group_name_H-M   'P 1'
#
loop_
_entity.id
_entity.type
_entity.pdbx_description
1 polymer ?
#
loop_
_entity_poly.entity_id
_entity_poly.type
_entity_poly.pdbx_seq_one_letter_code
_entity_poly.pdbx_strand_id
1 'polypeptide(L)'
;SSDALVHEMVYFILGEQQEPEKLMDINRHPLRHRLIEHCDHISDEISIMTLRMFEHLLQKPDEHILYNLVLRNLEERNYTEYKPPCQEDKDMVENGQIPGAIDLEEDPLFTDLSSDTILPNQEWLSASPPTSPDHPKNDGKTEVHKIVNSFLCLVPDEAKSSYHVEGTGYDTYLRDAHRQFRDYCSICLRWEWPGSPKSLEKCNLEAAFFEGYFLKVLFDRMGKILDQPYDVNLQVTSVLSKLSLFPHPHIHEYLLDPYVNLASGCRSLFSVIVRVVGDLMVR
;
A
#
# COMPACT_ATOMS: atom_id res chain seq x y z
N SER A 1 27.99 4.29 -13.56
CA SER A 1 27.82 2.95 -14.16
C SER A 1 27.37 3.11 -15.60
N SER A 2 27.65 2.12 -16.46
CA SER A 2 27.06 2.06 -17.80
C SER A 2 25.61 1.61 -17.69
N ASP A 3 24.67 2.37 -18.26
CA ASP A 3 23.23 2.03 -18.24
C ASP A 3 22.95 0.69 -18.92
N ALA A 4 23.70 0.37 -19.98
CA ALA A 4 23.61 -0.92 -20.66
C ALA A 4 23.96 -2.09 -19.72
N LEU A 5 24.99 -1.95 -18.87
CA LEU A 5 25.34 -3.00 -17.91
C LEU A 5 24.27 -3.18 -16.83
N VAL A 6 23.64 -2.08 -16.40
CA VAL A 6 22.53 -2.15 -15.42
C VAL A 6 21.35 -2.89 -16.05
N HIS A 7 21.00 -2.55 -17.28
CA HIS A 7 19.92 -3.20 -18.01
C HIS A 7 20.14 -4.72 -18.16
N GLU A 8 21.31 -5.13 -18.67
CA GLU A 8 21.66 -6.55 -18.81
C GLU A 8 21.64 -7.28 -17.47
N MET A 9 22.16 -6.65 -16.40
CA MET A 9 22.14 -7.22 -15.05
C MET A 9 20.71 -7.39 -14.52
N VAL A 10 19.83 -6.41 -14.75
CA VAL A 10 18.43 -6.45 -14.33
C VAL A 10 17.70 -7.60 -15.03
N TYR A 11 17.88 -7.74 -16.33
CA TYR A 11 17.25 -8.80 -17.12
C TYR A 11 17.81 -10.18 -16.77
N PHE A 12 19.12 -10.29 -16.52
CA PHE A 12 19.72 -11.51 -16.00
C PHE A 12 19.13 -11.92 -14.64
N ILE A 13 18.97 -10.98 -13.71
CA ILE A 13 18.47 -11.26 -12.36
C ILE A 13 16.96 -11.55 -12.36
N LEU A 14 16.16 -10.79 -13.11
CA LEU A 14 14.68 -10.80 -13.00
C LEU A 14 13.97 -11.55 -14.13
N GLY A 15 14.65 -11.80 -15.24
CA GLY A 15 14.09 -12.43 -16.43
C GLY A 15 13.36 -11.44 -17.35
N GLU A 16 12.93 -11.90 -18.51
CA GLU A 16 12.25 -11.11 -19.54
C GLU A 16 10.71 -11.20 -19.46
N GLN A 17 10.17 -12.03 -18.57
CA GLN A 17 8.76 -12.39 -18.60
C GLN A 17 7.87 -11.25 -18.09
N GLN A 18 6.90 -10.85 -18.93
CA GLN A 18 5.93 -9.81 -18.57
C GLN A 18 4.62 -10.37 -18.00
N GLU A 19 4.31 -11.63 -18.27
CA GLU A 19 3.09 -12.28 -17.77
C GLU A 19 3.05 -12.33 -16.23
N PRO A 20 1.85 -12.17 -15.62
CA PRO A 20 1.68 -12.28 -14.17
C PRO A 20 2.22 -13.61 -13.62
N GLU A 21 2.86 -13.57 -12.45
CA GLU A 21 3.35 -14.79 -11.81
C GLU A 21 2.19 -15.70 -11.38
N LYS A 22 2.44 -17.00 -11.37
CA LYS A 22 1.52 -18.01 -10.83
C LYS A 22 2.27 -18.88 -9.82
N LEU A 23 1.55 -19.40 -8.83
CA LEU A 23 2.11 -20.26 -7.77
C LEU A 23 2.81 -21.53 -8.29
N MET A 24 2.48 -21.98 -9.51
CA MET A 24 3.08 -23.18 -10.12
C MET A 24 4.27 -22.86 -11.04
N ASP A 25 4.59 -21.58 -11.23
CA ASP A 25 5.52 -21.10 -12.28
C ASP A 25 6.96 -20.87 -11.79
N ILE A 26 7.37 -21.64 -10.78
CA ILE A 26 8.67 -21.51 -10.09
C ILE A 26 9.85 -21.68 -11.06
N ASN A 27 9.68 -22.51 -12.08
CA ASN A 27 10.76 -22.89 -13.00
C ASN A 27 10.96 -21.92 -14.17
N ARG A 28 10.13 -20.88 -14.34
CA ARG A 28 10.27 -19.94 -15.46
C ARG A 28 11.52 -19.07 -15.36
N HIS A 29 11.88 -18.65 -14.14
CA HIS A 29 13.13 -17.95 -13.89
C HIS A 29 13.73 -18.34 -12.54
N PRO A 30 14.49 -19.46 -12.48
CA PRO A 30 14.95 -20.05 -11.23
C PRO A 30 15.85 -19.13 -10.40
N LEU A 31 16.62 -18.24 -11.05
CA LEU A 31 17.52 -17.32 -10.35
C LEU A 31 16.72 -16.32 -9.50
N ARG A 32 15.75 -15.61 -10.10
CA ARG A 32 14.88 -14.68 -9.37
C ARG A 32 14.16 -15.39 -8.24
N HIS A 33 13.56 -16.54 -8.52
CA HIS A 33 12.80 -17.28 -7.51
C HIS A 33 13.69 -17.64 -6.31
N ARG A 34 14.88 -18.20 -6.56
CA ARG A 34 15.82 -18.57 -5.49
C ARG A 34 16.30 -17.36 -4.68
N LEU A 35 16.55 -16.22 -5.34
CA LEU A 35 16.90 -14.98 -4.64
C LEU A 35 15.74 -14.50 -3.76
N ILE A 36 14.50 -14.58 -4.24
CA ILE A 36 13.32 -14.22 -3.43
C ILE A 36 13.16 -15.17 -2.24
N GLU A 37 13.31 -16.48 -2.43
CA GLU A 37 13.28 -17.47 -1.34
C GLU A 37 14.34 -17.19 -0.27
N HIS A 38 15.53 -16.75 -0.69
CA HIS A 38 16.61 -16.40 0.24
C HIS A 38 16.26 -15.22 1.15
N CYS A 39 15.26 -14.40 0.84
CA CYS A 39 14.75 -13.36 1.75
C CYS A 39 14.04 -13.94 2.99
N ASP A 40 13.61 -15.21 2.96
CA ASP A 40 13.05 -15.95 4.11
C ASP A 40 13.96 -17.13 4.51
N HIS A 41 15.27 -16.98 4.34
CA HIS A 41 16.24 -18.01 4.69
C HIS A 41 16.38 -18.16 6.22
N ILE A 42 16.68 -19.37 6.68
CA ILE A 42 16.88 -19.69 8.11
C ILE A 42 18.07 -18.95 8.74
N SER A 43 19.06 -18.60 7.92
CA SER A 43 20.16 -17.71 8.31
C SER A 43 19.75 -16.27 8.08
N ASP A 44 19.69 -15.51 9.17
CA ASP A 44 19.37 -14.07 9.14
C ASP A 44 20.33 -13.29 8.26
N GLU A 45 21.62 -13.65 8.24
CA GLU A 45 22.62 -12.99 7.39
C GLU A 45 22.29 -13.13 5.91
N ILE A 46 21.92 -14.34 5.45
CA ILE A 46 21.52 -14.58 4.06
C ILE A 46 20.25 -13.78 3.72
N SER A 47 19.26 -13.79 4.62
CA SER A 47 18.03 -13.03 4.46
C SER A 47 18.28 -11.53 4.35
N ILE A 48 19.06 -10.96 5.27
CA ILE A 48 19.41 -9.55 5.30
C ILE A 48 20.19 -9.14 4.05
N MET A 49 21.21 -9.91 3.66
CA MET A 49 22.02 -9.58 2.48
C MET A 49 21.22 -9.65 1.19
N THR A 50 20.30 -10.61 1.08
CA THR A 50 19.46 -10.76 -0.12
C THR A 50 18.38 -9.67 -0.18
N LEU A 51 17.74 -9.33 0.94
CA LEU A 51 16.83 -8.19 1.03
C LEU A 51 17.55 -6.87 0.69
N ARG A 52 18.79 -6.68 1.17
CA ARG A 52 19.63 -5.53 0.80
C ARG A 52 19.92 -5.52 -0.69
N MET A 53 20.22 -6.67 -1.30
CA MET A 53 20.43 -6.75 -2.74
C MET A 53 19.21 -6.23 -3.52
N PHE A 54 17.99 -6.65 -3.13
CA PHE A 54 16.76 -6.17 -3.75
C PHE A 54 16.51 -4.68 -3.49
N GLU A 55 16.78 -4.20 -2.28
CA GLU A 55 16.71 -2.78 -1.95
C GLU A 55 17.62 -1.93 -2.85
N HIS A 56 18.86 -2.39 -3.10
CA HIS A 56 19.79 -1.72 -4.01
C HIS A 56 19.38 -1.86 -5.48
N LEU A 57 18.73 -2.97 -5.84
CA LEU A 57 18.16 -3.15 -7.18
C LEU A 57 17.05 -2.12 -7.42
N LEU A 58 16.15 -1.91 -6.46
CA LEU A 58 15.09 -0.88 -6.48
C LEU A 58 15.62 0.58 -6.53
N GLN A 59 16.92 0.80 -6.38
CA GLN A 59 17.54 2.12 -6.58
C GLN A 59 18.00 2.36 -8.02
N LYS A 60 18.01 1.32 -8.87
CA LYS A 60 18.39 1.48 -10.28
C LYS A 60 17.23 2.08 -11.06
N PRO A 61 17.48 3.05 -11.95
CA PRO A 61 16.45 3.73 -12.72
C PRO A 61 15.98 2.86 -13.91
N ASP A 62 15.52 1.64 -13.63
CA ASP A 62 15.00 0.70 -14.61
C ASP A 62 13.60 0.23 -14.18
N GLU A 63 12.59 0.62 -14.95
CA GLU A 63 11.19 0.32 -14.70
C GLU A 63 10.93 -1.20 -14.62
N HIS A 64 11.69 -1.98 -15.39
CA HIS A 64 11.55 -3.44 -15.46
C HIS A 64 11.70 -4.10 -14.09
N ILE A 65 12.48 -3.49 -13.19
CA ILE A 65 12.69 -3.95 -11.83
C ILE A 65 11.38 -3.94 -11.05
N LEU A 66 10.73 -2.78 -11.02
CA LEU A 66 9.47 -2.61 -10.31
C LEU A 66 8.36 -3.44 -10.97
N TYR A 67 8.37 -3.49 -12.30
CA TYR A 67 7.41 -4.27 -13.06
C TYR A 67 7.48 -5.77 -12.71
N ASN A 68 8.68 -6.35 -12.73
CA ASN A 68 8.88 -7.78 -12.49
C ASN A 68 8.80 -8.18 -11.02
N LEU A 69 9.11 -7.29 -10.09
CA LEU A 69 9.02 -7.60 -8.67
C LEU A 69 7.60 -7.41 -8.12
N VAL A 70 6.82 -6.51 -8.72
CA VAL A 70 5.56 -6.02 -8.13
C VAL A 70 4.44 -5.87 -9.16
N LEU A 71 4.60 -5.00 -10.17
CA LEU A 71 3.45 -4.48 -10.92
C LEU A 71 2.69 -5.52 -11.73
N ARG A 72 3.39 -6.46 -12.38
CA ARG A 72 2.74 -7.44 -13.27
C ARG A 72 1.69 -8.32 -12.59
N ASN A 73 1.70 -8.40 -11.26
CA ASN A 73 0.72 -9.13 -10.47
C ASN A 73 -0.39 -8.22 -9.90
N LEU A 74 -0.24 -6.90 -9.93
CA LEU A 74 -1.17 -5.92 -9.36
C LEU A 74 -2.03 -5.19 -10.40
N GLU A 75 -1.61 -5.13 -11.67
CA GLU A 75 -2.27 -4.35 -12.74
C GLU A 75 -3.76 -4.69 -12.95
N GLU A 76 -4.12 -5.97 -12.83
CA GLU A 76 -5.51 -6.44 -13.01
C GLU A 76 -6.35 -6.33 -11.73
N ARG A 77 -5.76 -5.87 -10.61
CA ARG A 77 -6.47 -5.57 -9.36
C ARG A 77 -7.33 -6.73 -8.82
N ASN A 78 -7.01 -7.98 -9.14
CA ASN A 78 -7.74 -9.18 -8.69
C ASN A 78 -7.79 -9.34 -7.15
N TYR A 79 -7.01 -8.56 -6.40
CA TYR A 79 -7.09 -8.50 -4.95
C TYR A 79 -8.32 -7.75 -4.42
N THR A 80 -9.09 -7.07 -5.29
CA THR A 80 -10.27 -6.29 -4.89
C THR A 80 -11.55 -7.08 -5.13
N GLU A 81 -12.46 -7.08 -4.16
CA GLU A 81 -13.81 -7.61 -4.35
C GLU A 81 -14.62 -6.63 -5.21
N TYR A 82 -14.93 -7.02 -6.45
CA TYR A 82 -15.83 -6.28 -7.32
C TYR A 82 -17.25 -6.81 -7.19
N LYS A 83 -18.11 -6.02 -6.57
CA LYS A 83 -19.56 -6.18 -6.66
C LYS A 83 -20.04 -5.23 -7.76
N PRO A 84 -20.41 -5.72 -8.96
CA PRO A 84 -21.00 -4.84 -9.96
C PRO A 84 -22.26 -4.22 -9.35
N PRO A 85 -22.51 -2.91 -9.56
CA PRO A 85 -23.72 -2.28 -9.05
C PRO A 85 -24.94 -3.04 -9.58
N CYS A 86 -25.69 -3.66 -8.68
CA CYS A 86 -26.96 -4.30 -9.02
C CYS A 86 -27.93 -3.21 -9.50
N GLN A 87 -28.83 -3.53 -10.43
CA GLN A 87 -29.81 -2.55 -10.96
C GLN A 87 -30.63 -1.87 -9.85
N GLU A 88 -30.84 -2.54 -8.72
CA GLU A 88 -31.56 -1.98 -7.56
C GLU A 88 -30.84 -0.75 -6.95
N ASP A 89 -29.51 -0.67 -6.99
CA ASP A 89 -28.77 0.50 -6.47
C ASP A 89 -28.96 1.77 -7.33
N LYS A 90 -29.22 1.60 -8.63
CA LYS A 90 -29.54 2.74 -9.52
C LYS A 90 -30.94 3.27 -9.25
N ASP A 91 -31.91 2.38 -9.05
CA ASP A 91 -33.29 2.77 -8.75
C ASP A 91 -33.43 3.38 -7.33
N MET A 92 -32.55 3.01 -6.39
CA MET A 92 -32.52 3.54 -5.03
C MET A 92 -31.99 4.98 -4.94
N VAL A 93 -31.02 5.33 -5.78
CA VAL A 93 -30.45 6.69 -5.87
C VAL A 93 -31.36 7.62 -6.67
N GLU A 94 -32.10 7.10 -7.65
CA GLU A 94 -33.05 7.90 -8.45
C GLU A 94 -34.37 8.18 -7.71
N ASN A 95 -34.82 7.27 -6.83
CA ASN A 95 -36.07 7.43 -6.07
C ASN A 95 -35.92 7.90 -4.62
N GLY A 96 -34.68 8.15 -4.13
CA GLY A 96 -34.44 8.76 -2.82
C GLY A 96 -34.94 7.95 -1.60
N GLN A 97 -35.22 6.66 -1.75
CA GLN A 97 -35.73 5.82 -0.66
C GLN A 97 -34.60 4.98 -0.07
N ILE A 98 -34.22 5.30 1.18
CA ILE A 98 -33.31 4.50 1.98
C ILE A 98 -34.11 3.33 2.59
N PRO A 99 -33.76 2.05 2.35
CA PRO A 99 -34.43 0.93 3.00
C PRO A 99 -34.08 0.92 4.49
N GLY A 100 -35.09 1.18 5.34
CA GLY A 100 -34.94 1.18 6.81
C GLY A 100 -35.11 2.54 7.48
N ALA A 101 -35.40 3.62 6.74
CA ALA A 101 -35.94 4.84 7.34
C ALA A 101 -37.38 4.57 7.78
N ILE A 102 -37.55 4.17 9.04
CA ILE A 102 -38.84 4.28 9.72
C ILE A 102 -39.14 5.78 9.77
N ASP A 103 -40.24 6.18 9.15
CA ASP A 103 -40.80 7.51 9.25
C ASP A 103 -41.06 7.82 10.73
N LEU A 104 -40.16 8.58 11.34
CA LEU A 104 -40.20 8.98 12.75
C LEU A 104 -40.80 10.38 12.91
N GLU A 105 -41.53 10.89 11.90
CA GLU A 105 -42.38 12.06 12.07
C GLU A 105 -43.72 11.64 12.69
N GLU A 106 -43.70 11.41 14.01
CA GLU A 106 -44.79 11.68 14.98
C GLU A 106 -44.51 10.94 16.30
N ASP A 107 -43.53 11.41 17.09
CA ASP A 107 -43.47 11.09 18.53
C ASP A 107 -43.53 12.40 19.35
N PRO A 108 -44.66 12.70 20.03
CA PRO A 108 -44.84 13.94 20.77
C PRO A 108 -44.17 13.94 22.16
N LEU A 109 -43.23 13.04 22.44
CA LEU A 109 -42.63 12.89 23.78
C LEU A 109 -41.25 13.54 23.98
N PHE A 110 -40.60 14.06 22.93
CA PHE A 110 -39.29 14.71 23.03
C PHE A 110 -39.36 16.20 22.70
N THR A 111 -40.23 16.91 23.40
CA THR A 111 -40.17 18.38 23.51
C THR A 111 -39.79 18.75 24.93
N ASP A 112 -38.52 18.53 25.30
CA ASP A 112 -37.78 19.29 26.32
C ASP A 112 -36.53 18.51 26.74
N LEU A 113 -35.36 18.90 26.25
CA LEU A 113 -34.17 18.95 27.08
C LEU A 113 -33.18 19.92 26.44
N SER A 114 -33.08 21.06 27.10
CA SER A 114 -32.21 22.19 26.80
C SER A 114 -30.73 21.87 26.94
N SER A 115 -29.96 22.76 26.31
CA SER A 115 -28.53 22.99 26.25
C SER A 115 -27.63 22.44 27.37
N ASP A 116 -26.38 22.24 26.94
CA ASP A 116 -25.14 22.14 27.72
C ASP A 116 -24.70 20.72 28.12
N THR A 117 -23.93 20.07 27.25
CA THR A 117 -22.60 19.50 27.54
C THR A 117 -21.95 19.02 26.22
N ILE A 118 -21.23 19.90 25.52
CA ILE A 118 -20.32 19.49 24.45
C ILE A 118 -18.90 19.45 25.05
N LEU A 119 -18.31 18.26 25.07
CA LEU A 119 -16.89 18.04 25.34
C LEU A 119 -16.07 18.62 24.16
N PRO A 120 -15.07 19.48 24.39
CA PRO A 120 -14.31 20.10 23.31
C PRO A 120 -13.13 19.19 22.94
N ASN A 121 -13.29 18.29 21.95
CA ASN A 121 -12.15 17.68 21.24
C ASN A 121 -12.51 16.92 19.95
N GLN A 122 -13.34 17.49 19.07
CA GLN A 122 -13.66 16.89 17.76
C GLN A 122 -13.50 17.84 16.56
N GLU A 123 -12.60 18.83 16.62
CA GLU A 123 -12.43 19.77 15.50
C GLU A 123 -11.44 19.31 14.41
N TRP A 124 -10.80 18.15 14.53
CA TRP A 124 -9.78 17.70 13.54
C TRP A 124 -10.25 16.63 12.55
N LEU A 125 -11.48 16.10 12.69
CA LEU A 125 -11.99 15.04 11.81
C LEU A 125 -13.04 15.52 10.79
N SER A 126 -13.35 16.81 10.74
CA SER A 126 -14.44 17.35 9.91
C SER A 126 -14.05 18.57 9.09
N ALA A 127 -12.91 18.52 8.41
CA ALA A 127 -12.54 19.50 7.39
C ALA A 127 -12.06 18.81 6.11
N SER A 128 -12.98 18.17 5.39
CA SER A 128 -12.83 18.04 3.94
C SER A 128 -13.20 19.39 3.31
N PRO A 129 -12.37 20.03 2.48
CA PRO A 129 -12.79 21.22 1.77
C PRO A 129 -13.91 20.84 0.78
N PRO A 130 -14.92 21.72 0.56
CA PRO A 130 -15.90 21.49 -0.48
C PRO A 130 -15.21 21.51 -1.85
N THR A 131 -15.50 20.51 -2.68
CA THR A 131 -15.09 20.45 -4.09
C THR A 131 -15.73 21.59 -4.87
N SER A 132 -14.98 22.67 -5.08
CA SER A 132 -15.31 23.69 -6.08
C SER A 132 -14.78 23.26 -7.46
N PRO A 133 -15.56 23.43 -8.54
CA PRO A 133 -15.18 23.01 -9.88
C PRO A 133 -14.36 24.11 -10.55
N ASP A 134 -13.06 24.19 -10.25
CA ASP A 134 -12.08 24.89 -11.09
C ASP A 134 -10.66 24.52 -10.60
N HIS A 135 -10.02 23.56 -11.28
CA HIS A 135 -8.66 23.13 -10.98
C HIS A 135 -7.62 23.99 -11.72
N PRO A 136 -6.74 24.73 -11.01
CA PRO A 136 -5.41 25.02 -11.52
C PRO A 136 -4.41 24.00 -10.91
N LYS A 137 -3.77 23.22 -11.78
CA LYS A 137 -2.51 22.46 -11.58
C LYS A 137 -2.26 21.83 -10.20
N ASN A 138 -2.35 20.49 -10.16
CA ASN A 138 -1.98 19.61 -9.06
C ASN A 138 -0.62 20.00 -8.44
N ASP A 139 -0.62 20.62 -7.26
CA ASP A 139 0.59 21.03 -6.56
C ASP A 139 1.28 19.79 -5.98
N GLY A 140 2.34 19.30 -6.63
CA GLY A 140 3.03 18.06 -6.25
C GLY A 140 3.52 18.02 -4.78
N LYS A 141 3.54 19.15 -4.07
CA LYS A 141 3.74 19.19 -2.62
C LYS A 141 2.64 18.48 -1.83
N THR A 142 1.38 18.54 -2.27
CA THR A 142 0.25 17.92 -1.57
C THR A 142 0.26 16.41 -1.75
N GLU A 143 0.59 15.91 -2.94
CA GLU A 143 0.69 14.48 -3.23
C GLU A 143 1.82 13.81 -2.44
N VAL A 144 3.00 14.43 -2.35
CA VAL A 144 4.10 13.91 -1.51
C VAL A 144 3.64 13.75 -0.06
N HIS A 145 2.93 14.75 0.48
CA HIS A 145 2.45 14.71 1.86
C HIS A 145 1.40 13.62 2.08
N LYS A 146 0.46 13.45 1.14
CA LYS A 146 -0.53 12.36 1.20
C LYS A 146 0.12 10.99 1.28
N ILE A 147 1.13 10.71 0.46
CA ILE A 147 1.77 9.39 0.43
C ILE A 147 2.58 9.11 1.69
N VAL A 148 3.38 10.09 2.15
CA VAL A 148 4.12 9.96 3.40
C VAL A 148 3.17 9.74 4.56
N ASN A 149 2.08 10.51 4.65
CA ASN A 149 1.08 10.31 5.71
C ASN A 149 0.37 8.96 5.59
N SER A 150 0.06 8.49 4.39
CA SER A 150 -0.57 7.17 4.20
C SER A 150 0.30 6.06 4.77
N PHE A 151 1.62 6.13 4.54
CA PHE A 151 2.58 5.19 5.14
C PHE A 151 2.61 5.27 6.67
N LEU A 152 2.61 6.47 7.25
CA LEU A 152 2.60 6.67 8.71
C LEU A 152 1.29 6.21 9.37
N CYS A 153 0.18 6.28 8.65
CA CYS A 153 -1.13 5.84 9.11
C CYS A 153 -1.35 4.33 8.98
N LEU A 154 -0.39 3.58 8.41
CA LEU A 154 -0.48 2.11 8.37
C LEU A 154 -0.47 1.48 9.77
N VAL A 155 0.26 2.10 10.70
CA VAL A 155 0.34 1.65 12.09
C VAL A 155 -0.61 2.51 12.93
N PRO A 156 -1.48 1.93 13.78
CA PRO A 156 -2.33 2.68 14.71
C PRO A 156 -1.50 3.48 15.72
N ASP A 157 -2.06 4.59 16.23
CA ASP A 157 -1.35 5.50 17.12
C ASP A 157 -0.90 4.83 18.43
N GLU A 158 -1.68 3.85 18.90
CA GLU A 158 -1.40 3.09 20.12
C GLU A 158 -0.11 2.25 19.99
N ALA A 159 0.24 1.85 18.77
CA ALA A 159 1.44 1.05 18.48
C ALA A 159 2.66 1.93 18.13
N LYS A 160 2.51 3.27 18.02
CA LYS A 160 3.61 4.19 17.68
C LYS A 160 4.42 4.54 18.92
N SER A 161 5.69 4.14 18.94
CA SER A 161 6.63 4.51 20.00
C SER A 161 7.28 5.88 19.82
N SER A 162 7.14 6.52 18.65
CA SER A 162 7.81 7.78 18.29
C SER A 162 7.42 8.96 19.17
N TYR A 163 6.18 9.00 19.68
CA TYR A 163 5.68 10.08 20.53
C TYR A 163 6.15 9.99 21.98
N HIS A 164 6.65 8.82 22.41
CA HIS A 164 7.03 8.56 23.80
C HIS A 164 8.50 8.84 24.09
N VAL A 165 9.30 9.17 23.06
CA VAL A 165 10.75 9.40 23.19
C VAL A 165 11.12 10.73 22.56
N GLU A 166 11.25 11.78 23.38
CA GLU A 166 11.77 13.07 22.95
C GLU A 166 13.21 12.94 22.44
N GLY A 167 13.53 13.56 21.30
CA GLY A 167 14.89 13.58 20.74
C GLY A 167 15.27 12.41 19.82
N THR A 168 14.32 11.56 19.40
CA THR A 168 14.56 10.47 18.44
C THR A 168 14.99 10.91 17.04
N GLY A 169 14.88 12.21 16.73
CA GLY A 169 15.10 12.71 15.38
C GLY A 169 14.01 12.31 14.38
N TYR A 170 12.79 11.98 14.87
CA TYR A 170 11.64 11.64 14.04
C TYR A 170 11.38 12.65 12.91
N ASP A 171 11.49 13.95 13.19
CA ASP A 171 11.36 15.01 12.17
C ASP A 171 12.39 14.89 11.04
N THR A 172 13.60 14.39 11.32
CA THR A 172 14.62 14.16 10.30
C THR A 172 14.20 13.03 9.38
N TYR A 173 13.68 11.92 9.93
CA TYR A 173 13.16 10.81 9.13
C TYR A 173 12.00 11.27 8.24
N LEU A 174 11.08 12.09 8.76
CA LEU A 174 9.99 12.65 7.96
C LEU A 174 10.52 13.52 6.81
N ARG A 175 11.46 14.43 7.08
CA ARG A 175 12.08 15.25 6.03
C ARG A 175 12.77 14.39 4.97
N ASP A 176 13.47 13.34 5.39
CA ASP A 176 14.16 12.43 4.48
C ASP A 176 13.17 11.62 3.65
N ALA A 177 12.05 11.17 4.21
CA ALA A 177 10.98 10.48 3.47
C ALA A 177 10.38 11.40 2.39
N HIS A 178 10.05 12.65 2.75
CA HIS A 178 9.58 13.67 1.80
C HIS A 178 10.58 13.96 0.68
N ARG A 179 11.89 13.99 1.00
CA ARG A 179 12.95 14.18 0.02
C ARG A 179 13.04 12.98 -0.92
N GLN A 180 13.13 11.78 -0.36
CA GLN A 180 13.26 10.55 -1.13
C GLN A 180 12.09 10.36 -2.10
N PHE A 181 10.85 10.58 -1.65
CA PHE A 181 9.69 10.44 -2.53
C PHE A 181 9.75 11.40 -3.73
N ARG A 182 10.17 12.65 -3.51
CA ARG A 182 10.37 13.64 -4.58
C ARG A 182 11.46 13.22 -5.57
N ASP A 183 12.54 12.64 -5.07
CA ASP A 183 13.63 12.11 -5.91
C ASP A 183 13.09 10.96 -6.77
N TYR A 184 12.28 10.06 -6.20
CA TYR A 184 11.62 8.99 -6.94
C TYR A 184 10.61 9.50 -7.97
N CYS A 185 9.80 10.52 -7.66
CA CYS A 185 8.97 11.18 -8.67
C CYS A 185 9.81 11.59 -9.88
N SER A 186 10.97 12.20 -9.63
CA SER A 186 11.85 12.70 -10.70
C SER A 186 12.46 11.58 -11.56
N ILE A 187 12.82 10.44 -10.94
CA ILE A 187 13.31 9.25 -11.65
C ILE A 187 12.21 8.67 -12.54
N CYS A 188 10.99 8.58 -12.01
CA CYS A 188 9.88 7.88 -12.64
C CYS A 188 9.14 8.74 -13.68
N LEU A 189 9.43 10.04 -13.78
CA LEU A 189 8.86 10.93 -14.81
C LEU A 189 9.00 10.39 -16.24
N ARG A 190 10.01 9.55 -16.50
CA ARG A 190 10.28 8.97 -17.82
C ARG A 190 9.52 7.69 -18.12
N TRP A 191 8.86 7.10 -17.12
CA TRP A 191 8.22 5.77 -17.21
C TRP A 191 6.73 5.84 -17.57
N GLU A 192 6.22 7.04 -17.89
CA GLU A 192 4.87 7.25 -18.44
C GLU A 192 3.73 6.54 -17.69
N TRP A 193 3.85 6.51 -16.35
CA TRP A 193 2.91 5.79 -15.50
C TRP A 193 1.45 6.25 -15.63
N PRO A 194 0.49 5.35 -15.37
CA PRO A 194 -0.91 5.72 -15.32
C PRO A 194 -1.16 6.73 -14.18
N GLY A 195 -2.03 7.71 -14.43
CA GLY A 195 -2.42 8.70 -13.42
C GLY A 195 -3.40 8.16 -12.36
N SER A 196 -4.03 7.02 -12.61
CA SER A 196 -4.99 6.37 -11.71
C SER A 196 -4.91 4.85 -11.83
N PRO A 197 -5.38 4.08 -10.83
CA PRO A 197 -5.52 2.63 -10.97
C PRO A 197 -6.42 2.27 -12.15
N LYS A 198 -6.22 1.07 -12.72
CA LYS A 198 -7.09 0.52 -13.77
C LYS A 198 -8.51 0.42 -13.24
N SER A 199 -9.51 0.87 -14.00
CA SER A 199 -10.92 0.72 -13.60
C SER A 199 -11.26 -0.77 -13.48
N LEU A 200 -11.96 -1.16 -12.40
CA LEU A 200 -12.35 -2.55 -12.15
C LEU A 200 -13.18 -3.14 -13.30
N GLU A 201 -13.99 -2.32 -13.98
CA GLU A 201 -14.78 -2.72 -15.14
C GLU A 201 -13.93 -3.18 -16.35
N LYS A 202 -12.67 -2.73 -16.40
CA LYS A 202 -11.70 -3.09 -17.46
C LYS A 202 -10.74 -4.19 -17.02
N CYS A 203 -10.84 -4.64 -15.77
CA CYS A 203 -9.94 -5.64 -15.21
C CYS A 203 -10.42 -7.05 -15.55
N ASN A 204 -9.49 -7.96 -15.80
CA ASN A 204 -9.78 -9.38 -15.94
C ASN A 204 -9.85 -10.04 -14.55
N LEU A 205 -11.01 -9.92 -13.91
CA LEU A 205 -11.25 -10.40 -12.54
C LEU A 205 -11.57 -11.91 -12.44
N GLU A 206 -11.47 -12.66 -13.54
CA GLU A 206 -11.78 -14.10 -13.57
C GLU A 206 -10.69 -14.97 -12.93
N ALA A 207 -9.45 -14.48 -12.92
CA ALA A 207 -8.31 -15.19 -12.38
C ALA A 207 -8.20 -15.03 -10.86
N ALA A 208 -7.78 -16.10 -10.18
CA ALA A 208 -7.39 -16.03 -8.78
C ALA A 208 -6.18 -15.09 -8.61
N PHE A 209 -6.25 -14.22 -7.61
CA PHE A 209 -5.18 -13.29 -7.33
C PHE A 209 -3.95 -13.99 -6.72
N PHE A 210 -2.78 -13.56 -7.16
CA PHE A 210 -1.51 -13.84 -6.52
C PHE A 210 -0.69 -12.55 -6.52
N GLU A 211 -0.23 -12.13 -5.34
CA GLU A 211 0.53 -10.89 -5.12
C GLU A 211 1.95 -10.90 -5.71
N GLY A 212 2.40 -12.04 -6.24
CA GLY A 212 3.78 -12.25 -6.68
C GLY A 212 4.67 -12.77 -5.55
N TYR A 213 5.75 -13.46 -5.89
CA TYR A 213 6.60 -14.10 -4.87
C TYR A 213 7.30 -13.07 -3.98
N PHE A 214 7.70 -11.92 -4.53
CA PHE A 214 8.44 -10.92 -3.78
C PHE A 214 7.58 -10.28 -2.69
N LEU A 215 6.39 -9.78 -3.02
CA LEU A 215 5.46 -9.26 -2.03
C LEU A 215 5.02 -10.36 -1.05
N LYS A 216 4.83 -11.60 -1.54
CA LYS A 216 4.51 -12.73 -0.68
C LYS A 216 5.53 -12.92 0.43
N VAL A 217 6.82 -12.98 0.10
CA VAL A 217 7.87 -13.12 1.11
C VAL A 217 7.90 -11.92 2.04
N LEU A 218 7.83 -10.69 1.51
CA LEU A 218 7.84 -9.48 2.34
C LEU A 218 6.66 -9.43 3.33
N PHE A 219 5.47 -9.79 2.89
CA PHE A 219 4.27 -9.84 3.75
C PHE A 219 4.31 -11.00 4.75
N ASP A 220 4.85 -12.15 4.36
CA ASP A 220 5.08 -13.27 5.28
C ASP A 220 6.09 -12.89 6.37
N ARG A 221 7.16 -12.18 6.02
CA ARG A 221 8.14 -11.66 6.99
C ARG A 221 7.57 -10.53 7.85
N MET A 222 6.77 -9.63 7.27
CA MET A 222 6.10 -8.55 8.01
C MET A 222 5.08 -9.12 9.01
N GLY A 223 4.34 -10.17 8.63
CA GLY A 223 3.43 -10.87 9.53
C GLY A 223 4.12 -11.55 10.73
N LYS A 224 5.42 -11.85 10.61
CA LYS A 224 6.26 -12.45 11.66
C LYS A 224 7.14 -11.42 12.38
N ILE A 225 6.88 -10.11 12.23
CA ILE A 225 7.75 -9.06 12.77
C ILE A 225 7.96 -9.15 14.29
N LEU A 226 7.00 -9.71 15.03
CA LEU A 226 7.09 -9.91 16.49
C LEU A 226 7.91 -11.14 16.89
N ASP A 227 8.25 -12.02 15.94
CA ASP A 227 8.86 -13.33 16.16
C ASP A 227 10.18 -13.52 15.39
N GLN A 228 10.75 -12.44 14.86
CA GLN A 228 12.01 -12.46 14.13
C GLN A 228 12.99 -11.38 14.64
N PRO A 229 14.30 -11.51 14.36
CA PRO A 229 15.30 -10.57 14.85
C PRO A 229 15.05 -9.15 14.37
N TYR A 230 15.38 -8.18 15.24
CA TYR A 230 15.20 -6.75 14.96
C TYR A 230 15.89 -6.30 13.66
N ASP A 231 17.10 -6.79 13.38
CA ASP A 231 17.83 -6.42 12.16
C ASP A 231 17.12 -6.90 10.88
N VAL A 232 16.44 -8.05 10.96
CA VAL A 232 15.61 -8.54 9.85
C VAL A 232 14.36 -7.67 9.70
N ASN A 233 13.71 -7.32 10.81
CA ASN A 233 12.58 -6.38 10.80
C ASN A 233 12.93 -5.06 10.14
N LEU A 234 14.09 -4.50 10.49
CA LEU A 234 14.58 -3.25 9.95
C LEU A 234 14.76 -3.36 8.44
N GLN A 235 15.35 -4.45 7.95
CA GLN A 235 15.59 -4.64 6.53
C GLN A 235 14.28 -4.89 5.73
N VAL A 236 13.36 -5.70 6.25
CA VAL A 236 12.04 -5.94 5.62
C VAL A 236 11.25 -4.65 5.53
N THR A 237 11.24 -3.87 6.62
CA THR A 237 10.59 -2.54 6.65
C THR A 237 11.25 -1.59 5.66
N SER A 238 12.58 -1.58 5.56
CA SER A 238 13.30 -0.75 4.59
C SER A 238 12.91 -1.06 3.15
N VAL A 239 12.81 -2.34 2.79
CA VAL A 239 12.37 -2.76 1.44
C VAL A 239 10.92 -2.33 1.17
N LEU A 240 10.01 -2.53 2.12
CA LEU A 240 8.61 -2.11 1.96
C LEU A 240 8.48 -0.58 1.85
N SER A 241 9.16 0.17 2.70
CA SER A 241 9.26 1.63 2.60
C SER A 241 9.80 2.05 1.23
N LYS A 242 10.82 1.34 0.70
CA LYS A 242 11.38 1.62 -0.63
C LYS A 242 10.39 1.38 -1.75
N LEU A 243 9.59 0.31 -1.69
CA LEU A 243 8.52 0.05 -2.65
C LEU A 243 7.44 1.15 -2.60
N SER A 244 7.08 1.60 -1.40
CA SER A 244 6.11 2.68 -1.19
C SER A 244 6.60 4.05 -1.70
N LEU A 245 7.89 4.20 -2.00
CA LEU A 245 8.43 5.45 -2.56
C LEU A 245 8.18 5.60 -4.05
N PHE A 246 7.80 4.55 -4.78
CA PHE A 246 7.52 4.62 -6.21
C PHE A 246 6.11 5.20 -6.44
N PRO A 247 5.96 6.39 -7.07
CA PRO A 247 4.66 7.03 -7.26
C PRO A 247 3.70 6.34 -8.28
N HIS A 248 3.42 5.06 -8.08
CA HIS A 248 2.58 4.26 -8.98
C HIS A 248 1.23 3.93 -8.32
N PRO A 249 0.10 4.16 -9.00
CA PRO A 249 -1.23 4.06 -8.39
C PRO A 249 -1.55 2.66 -7.85
N HIS A 250 -1.21 1.59 -8.59
CA HIS A 250 -1.46 0.22 -8.13
C HIS A 250 -0.60 -0.16 -6.91
N ILE A 251 0.60 0.44 -6.77
CA ILE A 251 1.46 0.19 -5.61
C ILE A 251 0.89 0.91 -4.39
N HIS A 252 0.53 2.18 -4.55
CA HIS A 252 -0.04 2.96 -3.45
C HIS A 252 -1.38 2.39 -2.99
N GLU A 253 -2.25 1.97 -3.91
CA GLU A 253 -3.49 1.28 -3.57
C GLU A 253 -3.19 0.00 -2.76
N TYR A 254 -2.32 -0.88 -3.27
CA TYR A 254 -2.09 -2.18 -2.64
C TYR A 254 -1.27 -2.13 -1.33
N LEU A 255 -0.35 -1.16 -1.19
CA LEU A 255 0.52 -1.04 -0.02
C LEU A 255 0.02 -0.03 1.02
N LEU A 256 -0.64 1.05 0.60
CA LEU A 256 -0.85 2.23 1.46
C LEU A 256 -2.31 2.57 1.71
N ASP A 257 -3.24 2.12 0.86
CA ASP A 257 -4.65 2.45 1.00
C ASP A 257 -5.35 1.51 2.00
N PRO A 258 -5.81 2.01 3.16
CA PRO A 258 -6.51 1.21 4.16
C PRO A 258 -7.95 0.87 3.75
N TYR A 259 -8.49 1.49 2.69
CA TYR A 259 -9.88 1.35 2.26
C TYR A 259 -10.07 0.39 1.08
N VAL A 260 -9.02 -0.32 0.65
CA VAL A 260 -9.15 -1.36 -0.38
C VAL A 260 -10.11 -2.43 0.08
N ASN A 261 -11.20 -2.63 -0.67
CA ASN A 261 -12.14 -3.72 -0.43
C ASN A 261 -11.52 -5.05 -0.87
N LEU A 262 -10.75 -5.68 0.01
CA LEU A 262 -10.01 -6.91 -0.31
C LEU A 262 -10.94 -8.09 -0.59
N ALA A 263 -10.67 -8.81 -1.68
CA ALA A 263 -11.30 -10.08 -1.98
C ALA A 263 -10.97 -11.15 -0.91
N SER A 264 -11.85 -12.14 -0.78
CA SER A 264 -11.68 -13.21 0.20
C SER A 264 -10.34 -13.93 0.03
N GLY A 265 -9.61 -14.11 1.14
CA GLY A 265 -8.29 -14.75 1.14
C GLY A 265 -7.13 -13.87 0.64
N CYS A 266 -7.41 -12.67 0.14
CA CYS A 266 -6.38 -11.71 -0.22
C CYS A 266 -5.92 -10.90 0.99
N ARG A 267 -4.74 -10.30 0.87
CA ARG A 267 -4.16 -9.39 1.87
C ARG A 267 -3.59 -8.16 1.18
N SER A 268 -3.48 -7.07 1.93
CA SER A 268 -2.66 -5.88 1.64
C SER A 268 -1.64 -5.67 2.75
N LEU A 269 -0.67 -4.77 2.55
CA LEU A 269 0.28 -4.41 3.61
C LEU A 269 -0.45 -3.89 4.85
N PHE A 270 -1.47 -3.04 4.67
CA PHE A 270 -2.32 -2.57 5.76
C PHE A 270 -2.96 -3.73 6.54
N SER A 271 -3.60 -4.68 5.85
CA SER A 271 -4.22 -5.85 6.51
C SER A 271 -3.22 -6.73 7.27
N VAL A 272 -1.98 -6.80 6.81
CA VAL A 272 -0.89 -7.53 7.50
C VAL A 272 -0.49 -6.79 8.77
N ILE A 273 -0.29 -5.47 8.70
CA ILE A 273 0.08 -4.64 9.84
C ILE A 273 -1.03 -4.64 10.90
N VAL A 274 -2.30 -4.49 10.51
CA VAL A 274 -3.42 -4.54 11.45
C VAL A 274 -3.47 -5.87 12.21
N ARG A 275 -3.22 -6.99 11.53
CA ARG A 275 -3.14 -8.30 12.18
C ARG A 275 -2.01 -8.35 13.20
N VAL A 276 -0.82 -7.91 12.82
CA VAL A 276 0.36 -7.84 13.71
C VAL A 276 0.08 -6.98 14.93
N VAL A 277 -0.56 -5.82 14.76
CA VAL A 277 -0.91 -4.93 15.86
C VAL A 277 -1.95 -5.60 16.77
N GLY A 278 -2.94 -6.30 16.19
CA GLY A 278 -3.87 -7.13 16.96
C GLY A 278 -3.14 -8.19 17.80
N ASP A 279 -2.19 -8.90 17.22
CA ASP A 279 -1.38 -9.90 17.93
C ASP A 279 -0.52 -9.26 19.04
N LEU A 280 0.00 -8.05 18.82
CA LEU A 280 0.76 -7.29 19.82
C LEU A 280 -0.12 -6.91 21.01
N MET A 281 -1.36 -6.50 20.79
CA MET A 281 -2.29 -6.09 21.86
C MET A 281 -2.73 -7.26 22.77
N VAL A 282 -2.54 -8.50 22.33
CA VAL A 282 -2.90 -9.72 23.09
C VAL A 282 -1.70 -10.32 23.85
N ARG A 283 -0.48 -9.83 23.61
CA ARG A 283 0.74 -10.24 24.33
C ARG A 283 0.90 -9.50 25.65
#